data_AF-A0A415VDH0-F1
#
_entry.id   AF-A0A415VDH0-F1
#
_cell.length_a   1.000
_cell.length_b   1.000
_cell.length_c   1.000
_cell.angle_alpha   90.00
_cell.angle_beta   90.00
_cell.angle_gamma   90.00
#
_symmetry.space_group_name_H-M   'P 1'
#
loop_
_entity.id
_entity.type
_entity.pdbx_description
1 polymer ?
#
loop_
_entity_poly.entity_id
_entity_poly.type
_entity_poly.pdbx_seq_one_letter_code
_entity_poly.pdbx_strand_id
1 'polypeptide(L)'
;MFFALAASSLLFSACSSDDAVVSTVGQNEAVQQIVLQVASSGDGLTTRAGRPLYSSEALQTIQNVRVMIYKNETEGGEKTIVFDKKLDWKSSTTYSTNGHGRQFTISLKGNDRLDAGNYKVMAVGYSDNSDYTYALDVTGEGLTGKTYSDITATLKAGKVAEEVFAGDAALKIGADKKITNLTSGEENGVAVTLHRQVAGSFGYFQNIPASVNGKAAATLRLVVRDKNDKLTFNNFNSSFTAAGATGSTIKYCVNGSTSTGAPLATDAKFKDGSNGYVLYSIDLNEWFKNGDTNHDGLLTEEDGWTHADIFKNTTLVKGSVFGSNFVIPFALTHEKSTMELQLLDAAGDIIKTWTVSIPSADVNRDATNGNVADESASIFNVVRNHMYNLGVKPSNGGKTDPDPSNPNPDPKPDPDPDKPDPDKPEDLSKSQNLILKVNDNWEAIHQMELGD
;
A
#
# COMPACT_ATOMS: atom_id res chain seq x y z
N MET A 1 16.43 -40.81 12.30
CA MET A 1 16.91 -39.70 13.15
C MET A 1 15.71 -38.80 13.38
N PHE A 2 15.26 -38.70 14.63
CA PHE A 2 14.05 -38.00 15.04
C PHE A 2 14.13 -36.50 14.69
N PHE A 3 13.14 -35.97 13.97
CA PHE A 3 12.93 -34.54 13.86
C PHE A 3 12.06 -34.09 15.04
N ALA A 4 12.64 -33.27 15.92
CA ALA A 4 11.91 -32.63 17.01
C ALA A 4 11.09 -31.46 16.44
N LEU A 5 9.76 -31.55 16.57
CA LEU A 5 8.87 -30.39 16.48
C LEU A 5 9.12 -29.53 17.73
N ALA A 6 9.61 -28.31 17.56
CA ALA A 6 9.70 -27.34 18.64
C ALA A 6 8.36 -26.61 18.76
N ALA A 7 7.63 -26.87 19.85
CA ALA A 7 6.49 -26.08 20.29
C ALA A 7 6.97 -24.70 20.76
N SER A 8 6.39 -23.63 20.23
CA SER A 8 6.64 -22.26 20.66
C SER A 8 6.11 -22.06 22.08
N SER A 9 7.04 -21.82 23.02
CA SER A 9 6.72 -21.45 24.39
C SER A 9 6.35 -19.97 24.44
N LEU A 10 5.19 -19.71 25.04
CA LEU A 10 4.62 -18.39 25.35
C LEU A 10 5.62 -17.52 26.14
N LEU A 11 5.99 -16.36 25.60
CA LEU A 11 6.54 -15.26 26.39
C LEU A 11 5.39 -14.32 26.76
N PHE A 12 4.96 -14.41 28.01
CA PHE A 12 4.04 -13.46 28.64
C PHE A 12 4.74 -12.10 28.77
N SER A 13 4.32 -11.12 27.97
CA SER A 13 4.56 -9.71 28.29
C SER A 13 3.32 -9.16 28.99
N ALA A 14 3.43 -8.98 30.30
CA ALA A 14 2.48 -8.26 31.12
C ALA A 14 2.90 -6.77 31.15
N CYS A 15 1.95 -5.87 30.88
CA CYS A 15 1.61 -4.67 31.68
C CYS A 15 0.82 -3.63 30.89
N SER A 16 -0.41 -3.35 31.32
CA SER A 16 -0.73 -2.07 31.98
C SER A 16 -1.99 -2.21 32.88
N SER A 17 -1.80 -1.94 34.19
CA SER A 17 -2.70 -1.49 35.29
C SER A 17 -4.23 -1.67 35.15
N ASP A 18 -5.01 -2.13 36.13
CA ASP A 18 -4.84 -2.40 37.58
C ASP A 18 -5.87 -3.49 37.94
N ASP A 19 -5.46 -4.55 38.64
CA ASP A 19 -5.93 -4.95 39.97
C ASP A 19 -5.46 -6.40 40.27
N ALA A 20 -5.35 -6.71 41.55
CA ALA A 20 -4.31 -7.51 42.14
C ALA A 20 -4.47 -9.04 42.13
N VAL A 21 -3.38 -9.65 42.62
CA VAL A 21 -3.24 -10.95 43.30
C VAL A 21 -2.71 -12.11 42.43
N VAL A 22 -1.43 -12.39 42.68
CA VAL A 22 -0.72 -13.63 42.32
C VAL A 22 -1.44 -14.84 42.93
N SER A 23 -1.90 -15.75 42.08
CA SER A 23 -2.08 -17.15 42.45
C SER A 23 -1.24 -18.02 41.50
N THR A 24 -0.24 -18.68 42.06
CA THR A 24 0.73 -19.57 41.39
C THR A 24 0.19 -21.00 41.22
N VAL A 25 -1.07 -21.13 40.79
CA VAL A 25 -1.67 -22.43 40.45
C VAL A 25 -2.04 -22.39 38.98
N GLY A 26 -1.46 -23.30 38.20
CA GLY A 26 -1.62 -23.35 36.75
C GLY A 26 -3.09 -23.32 36.33
N GLN A 27 -3.50 -22.21 35.74
CA GLN A 27 -4.71 -22.15 34.95
C GLN A 27 -4.29 -22.12 33.48
N ASN A 28 -4.28 -23.30 32.86
CA ASN A 28 -4.56 -23.42 31.43
C ASN A 28 -6.02 -22.97 31.22
N GLU A 29 -6.31 -21.69 31.40
CA GLU A 29 -7.62 -21.15 31.04
C GLU A 29 -7.78 -21.29 29.52
N ALA A 30 -8.85 -21.97 29.10
CA ALA A 30 -9.17 -22.07 27.68
C ALA A 30 -9.33 -20.66 27.10
N VAL A 31 -8.52 -20.34 26.08
CA VAL A 31 -8.43 -19.01 25.46
C VAL A 31 -8.82 -19.10 23.98
N GLN A 32 -9.45 -18.06 23.45
CA GLN A 32 -9.61 -17.85 22.01
C GLN A 32 -8.69 -16.70 21.60
N GLN A 33 -7.86 -16.88 20.58
CA GLN A 33 -6.91 -15.87 20.13
C GLN A 33 -7.22 -15.39 18.71
N ILE A 34 -7.11 -14.08 18.51
CA ILE A 34 -7.08 -13.46 17.18
C ILE A 34 -5.69 -12.86 17.01
N VAL A 35 -4.94 -13.34 16.01
CA VAL A 35 -3.59 -12.85 15.70
C VAL A 35 -3.69 -11.94 14.49
N LEU A 36 -3.57 -10.64 14.69
CA LEU A 36 -3.52 -9.68 13.60
C LEU A 36 -2.10 -9.64 13.06
N GLN A 37 -1.93 -9.70 11.75
CA GLN A 37 -0.63 -9.69 11.10
C GLN A 37 -0.63 -8.67 9.98
N VAL A 38 0.46 -7.93 9.89
CA VAL A 38 0.80 -7.14 8.71
C VAL A 38 2.19 -7.63 8.32
N ALA A 39 2.30 -8.27 7.16
CA ALA A 39 3.58 -8.77 6.68
C ALA A 39 4.44 -7.60 6.14
N SER A 40 5.71 -7.50 6.55
CA SER A 40 6.71 -6.54 6.04
C SER A 40 7.92 -7.33 5.65
N SER A 41 8.56 -7.06 4.51
CA SER A 41 9.89 -7.62 4.27
C SER A 41 11.06 -6.67 4.21
N GLY A 42 10.81 -5.37 4.29
CA GLY A 42 11.92 -4.46 4.52
C GLY A 42 12.50 -4.75 5.91
N ASP A 43 13.79 -4.48 6.10
CA ASP A 43 14.38 -4.31 7.44
C ASP A 43 13.61 -3.23 8.25
N GLY A 44 12.86 -2.36 7.55
CA GLY A 44 11.89 -1.39 8.05
C GLY A 44 10.65 -2.01 8.71
N LEU A 45 10.84 -2.63 9.87
CA LEU A 45 9.79 -3.10 10.79
C LEU A 45 9.12 -1.95 11.56
N THR A 46 9.21 -0.71 11.08
CA THR A 46 8.81 0.50 11.79
C THR A 46 7.41 0.99 11.37
N THR A 47 6.67 1.61 12.30
CA THR A 47 5.30 2.11 12.06
C THR A 47 5.29 3.63 11.88
N ARG A 48 4.77 4.14 10.75
CA ARG A 48 4.65 5.60 10.51
C ARG A 48 3.44 5.94 9.64
N ALA A 49 2.39 6.61 10.10
CA ALA A 49 1.27 6.95 9.19
C ALA A 49 1.46 8.24 8.37
N GLY A 50 0.75 8.33 7.24
CA GLY A 50 0.54 9.56 6.47
C GLY A 50 1.77 10.09 5.73
N ARG A 51 2.69 9.22 5.29
CA ARG A 51 3.91 9.64 4.57
C ARG A 51 3.64 9.88 3.07
N PRO A 52 4.43 10.75 2.42
CA PRO A 52 4.58 10.71 0.96
C PRO A 52 5.30 9.42 0.51
N LEU A 53 5.02 8.98 -0.73
CA LEU A 53 5.52 7.73 -1.29
C LEU A 53 6.90 7.92 -1.96
N TYR A 54 8.00 7.75 -1.20
CA TYR A 54 9.34 8.07 -1.71
C TYR A 54 10.12 6.90 -2.38
N SER A 55 9.57 5.69 -2.41
CA SER A 55 10.22 4.50 -2.99
C SER A 55 9.26 3.33 -3.12
N SER A 56 9.74 2.20 -3.66
CA SER A 56 9.03 0.91 -3.64
C SER A 56 9.20 0.12 -2.36
N GLU A 57 9.83 0.70 -1.34
CA GLU A 57 9.97 0.07 -0.04
C GLU A 57 8.61 -0.14 0.62
N ALA A 58 8.36 -1.39 1.01
CA ALA A 58 7.10 -1.86 1.58
C ALA A 58 6.92 -1.48 3.07
N LEU A 59 7.18 -0.22 3.42
CA LEU A 59 6.98 0.28 4.77
C LEU A 59 5.52 0.13 5.23
N GLN A 60 5.34 -0.12 6.53
CA GLN A 60 4.03 -0.26 7.13
C GLN A 60 3.65 0.97 7.94
N THR A 61 2.50 1.53 7.64
CA THR A 61 2.15 2.89 8.07
C THR A 61 0.84 2.92 8.86
N ILE A 62 0.65 1.91 9.71
CA ILE A 62 -0.54 1.74 10.54
C ILE A 62 -0.27 2.30 11.94
N GLN A 63 -1.13 3.20 12.41
CA GLN A 63 -1.10 3.71 13.78
C GLN A 63 -2.21 3.09 14.64
N ASN A 64 -3.38 2.88 14.05
CA ASN A 64 -4.53 2.31 14.72
C ASN A 64 -5.03 1.08 13.97
N VAL A 65 -5.52 0.09 14.71
CA VAL A 65 -6.33 -1.00 14.12
C VAL A 65 -7.66 -1.09 14.84
N ARG A 66 -8.77 -1.09 14.09
CA ARG A 66 -10.09 -1.47 14.62
C ARG A 66 -10.37 -2.91 14.22
N VAL A 67 -10.58 -3.77 15.22
CA VAL A 67 -11.04 -5.15 15.04
C VAL A 67 -12.52 -5.23 15.35
N MET A 68 -13.26 -5.95 14.51
CA MET A 68 -14.67 -6.27 14.69
C MET A 68 -14.85 -7.77 14.47
N ILE A 69 -15.67 -8.42 15.30
CA ILE A 69 -16.13 -9.78 15.07
C ILE A 69 -17.64 -9.72 14.94
N TYR A 70 -18.16 -10.23 13.82
CA TYR A 70 -19.60 -10.27 13.57
C TYR A 70 -20.08 -11.68 13.28
N LYS A 71 -21.35 -11.96 13.60
CA LYS A 71 -22.02 -13.21 13.25
C LYS A 71 -22.08 -13.36 11.74
N ASN A 72 -21.67 -14.51 11.22
CA ASN A 72 -21.63 -14.79 9.79
C ASN A 72 -22.19 -16.20 9.54
N GLU A 73 -23.48 -16.35 9.82
CA GLU A 73 -24.20 -17.61 9.63
C GLU A 73 -24.49 -17.87 8.15
N THR A 74 -24.52 -19.15 7.76
CA THR A 74 -24.56 -19.63 6.37
C THR A 74 -25.85 -19.26 5.60
N GLU A 75 -26.85 -18.68 6.26
CA GLU A 75 -28.19 -18.45 5.72
C GLU A 75 -28.58 -16.96 5.62
N GLY A 76 -27.60 -16.05 5.55
CA GLY A 76 -27.89 -14.62 5.33
C GLY A 76 -28.55 -13.92 6.52
N GLY A 77 -28.38 -14.46 7.73
CA GLY A 77 -28.80 -13.82 8.98
C GLY A 77 -28.11 -12.48 9.21
N GLU A 78 -28.67 -11.70 10.14
CA GLU A 78 -28.13 -10.37 10.48
C GLU A 78 -26.67 -10.46 10.94
N LYS A 79 -25.80 -9.67 10.31
CA LYS A 79 -24.36 -9.61 10.62
C LYS A 79 -24.09 -8.74 11.84
N THR A 80 -24.65 -9.07 13.00
CA THR A 80 -24.45 -8.29 14.22
C THR A 80 -23.01 -8.38 14.70
N ILE A 81 -22.39 -7.23 14.99
CA ILE A 81 -21.06 -7.14 15.62
C ILE A 81 -21.21 -7.54 17.08
N VAL A 82 -20.49 -8.58 17.50
CA VAL A 82 -20.54 -9.14 18.87
C VAL A 82 -19.32 -8.77 19.70
N PHE A 83 -18.26 -8.30 19.05
CA PHE A 83 -17.05 -7.80 19.69
C PHE A 83 -16.44 -6.73 18.81
N ASP A 84 -15.92 -5.68 19.43
CA ASP A 84 -15.06 -4.72 18.76
C ASP A 84 -13.95 -4.21 19.69
N LYS A 85 -12.80 -3.88 19.10
CA LYS A 85 -11.66 -3.35 19.85
C LYS A 85 -10.83 -2.40 18.98
N LYS A 86 -10.56 -1.21 19.51
CA LYS A 86 -9.55 -0.30 18.96
C LYS A 86 -8.19 -0.64 19.58
N LEU A 87 -7.17 -0.72 18.74
CA LEU A 87 -5.81 -1.05 19.12
C LEU A 87 -4.88 0.08 18.69
N ASP A 88 -3.96 0.44 19.59
CA ASP A 88 -2.76 1.17 19.21
C ASP A 88 -1.80 0.20 18.53
N TRP A 89 -1.63 0.33 17.22
CA TRP A 89 -0.74 -0.55 16.46
C TRP A 89 0.74 -0.27 16.75
N LYS A 90 1.06 0.89 17.35
CA LYS A 90 2.44 1.22 17.76
C LYS A 90 2.96 0.23 18.81
N SER A 91 2.07 -0.41 19.57
CA SER A 91 2.43 -1.44 20.56
C SER A 91 2.41 -2.88 20.00
N SER A 92 2.25 -3.07 18.69
CA SER A 92 2.43 -4.39 18.05
C SER A 92 3.85 -4.91 18.24
N THR A 93 4.08 -6.20 18.04
CA THR A 93 5.40 -6.84 18.16
C THR A 93 5.86 -7.38 16.81
N THR A 94 7.16 -7.42 16.58
CA THR A 94 7.73 -8.05 15.38
C THR A 94 7.58 -9.58 15.42
N TYR A 95 7.40 -10.22 14.28
CA TYR A 95 7.42 -11.69 14.16
C TYR A 95 8.29 -12.11 12.97
N SER A 96 8.83 -13.32 13.03
CA SER A 96 9.72 -13.89 12.00
C SER A 96 9.42 -15.37 11.68
N THR A 97 8.32 -15.92 12.21
CA THR A 97 7.90 -17.31 11.99
C THR A 97 6.88 -17.36 10.85
N ASN A 98 7.11 -18.22 9.85
CA ASN A 98 6.24 -18.38 8.67
C ASN A 98 5.97 -17.07 7.89
N GLY A 99 6.93 -16.15 7.94
CA GLY A 99 6.87 -14.79 7.39
C GLY A 99 7.61 -13.82 8.30
N HIS A 100 7.57 -12.54 7.98
CA HIS A 100 8.14 -11.45 8.77
C HIS A 100 7.20 -10.24 8.73
N GLY A 101 7.18 -9.45 9.79
CA GLY A 101 6.33 -8.26 9.89
C GLY A 101 6.01 -7.89 11.33
N ARG A 102 4.86 -7.25 11.53
CA ARG A 102 4.32 -6.94 12.87
C ARG A 102 3.02 -7.66 13.12
N GLN A 103 2.84 -8.09 14.36
CA GLN A 103 1.65 -8.78 14.82
C GLN A 103 1.10 -8.21 16.13
N PHE A 104 -0.18 -8.43 16.37
CA PHE A 104 -0.83 -8.13 17.64
C PHE A 104 -1.82 -9.24 17.97
N THR A 105 -1.73 -9.80 19.18
CA THR A 105 -2.63 -10.88 19.62
C THR A 105 -3.71 -10.34 20.56
N ILE A 106 -4.97 -10.51 20.17
CA ILE A 106 -6.12 -10.34 21.07
C ILE A 106 -6.43 -11.71 21.69
N SER A 107 -6.54 -11.76 23.02
CA SER A 107 -6.96 -12.95 23.76
C SER A 107 -8.32 -12.73 24.41
N LEU A 108 -9.28 -13.59 24.10
CA LEU A 108 -10.59 -13.64 24.76
C LEU A 108 -10.58 -14.78 25.78
N LYS A 109 -10.86 -14.46 27.04
CA LYS A 109 -10.80 -15.38 28.19
C LYS A 109 -12.10 -15.31 28.99
N GLY A 110 -12.35 -16.32 29.83
CA GLY A 110 -13.54 -16.35 30.69
C GLY A 110 -14.84 -16.05 29.95
N ASN A 111 -15.54 -15.01 30.38
CA ASN A 111 -16.82 -14.56 29.82
C ASN A 111 -16.69 -13.78 28.49
N ASP A 112 -15.49 -13.32 28.13
CA ASP A 112 -15.25 -12.61 26.86
C ASP A 112 -15.15 -13.56 25.67
N ARG A 113 -15.05 -14.88 25.94
CA ARG A 113 -15.03 -15.90 24.89
C ARG A 113 -16.35 -15.94 24.16
N LEU A 114 -16.27 -16.02 22.85
CA LEU A 114 -17.43 -16.20 21.98
C LEU A 114 -18.06 -17.57 22.22
N ASP A 115 -19.39 -17.62 22.15
CA ASP A 115 -20.14 -18.86 22.15
C ASP A 115 -20.05 -19.57 20.80
N ALA A 116 -20.47 -20.84 20.78
CA ALA A 116 -20.50 -21.66 19.56
C ALA A 116 -21.25 -20.96 18.43
N GLY A 117 -20.68 -20.98 17.22
CA GLY A 117 -21.25 -20.29 16.06
C GLY A 117 -20.23 -19.97 14.98
N ASN A 118 -20.73 -19.40 13.89
CA ASN A 118 -19.90 -18.94 12.78
C ASN A 118 -19.78 -17.42 12.81
N TYR A 119 -18.54 -16.94 12.81
CA TYR A 119 -18.21 -15.54 12.86
C TYR A 119 -17.22 -15.19 11.75
N LYS A 120 -17.04 -13.89 11.56
CA LYS A 120 -16.00 -13.34 10.73
C LYS A 120 -15.32 -12.20 11.46
N VAL A 121 -13.99 -12.22 11.45
CA VAL A 121 -13.16 -11.15 11.97
C VAL A 121 -12.88 -10.19 10.81
N MET A 122 -13.04 -8.89 11.06
CA MET A 122 -12.65 -7.81 10.16
C MET A 122 -11.70 -6.87 10.91
N ALA A 123 -10.57 -6.54 10.30
CA ALA A 123 -9.62 -5.60 10.84
C ALA A 123 -9.36 -4.47 9.83
N VAL A 124 -9.33 -3.23 10.33
CA VAL A 124 -9.02 -2.03 9.52
C VAL A 124 -7.90 -1.25 10.18
N GLY A 125 -6.78 -1.09 9.48
CA GLY A 125 -5.63 -0.30 9.89
C GLY A 125 -5.65 1.10 9.27
N TYR A 126 -5.51 2.14 10.09
CA TYR A 126 -5.63 3.55 9.68
C TYR A 126 -4.71 4.50 10.48
N SER A 127 -4.63 5.76 10.03
CA SER A 127 -3.83 6.84 10.62
C SER A 127 -4.63 7.71 11.62
N ASP A 128 -3.94 8.32 12.60
CA ASP A 128 -4.56 9.16 13.64
C ASP A 128 -5.37 10.34 13.05
N ASN A 129 -4.89 10.91 11.95
CA ASN A 129 -5.50 12.06 11.25
C ASN A 129 -5.94 11.68 9.84
N SER A 130 -6.60 10.54 9.71
CA SER A 130 -6.88 9.98 8.39
C SER A 130 -7.58 10.95 7.45
N ASP A 131 -7.14 10.97 6.20
CA ASP A 131 -7.75 11.74 5.12
C ASP A 131 -9.02 11.06 4.57
N TYR A 132 -9.38 9.89 5.12
CA TYR A 132 -10.63 9.19 4.82
C TYR A 132 -11.71 9.39 5.89
N THR A 133 -12.96 9.29 5.46
CA THR A 133 -14.13 9.06 6.31
C THR A 133 -14.54 7.61 6.17
N TYR A 134 -14.62 6.89 7.29
CA TYR A 134 -14.92 5.46 7.29
C TYR A 134 -16.40 5.18 7.60
N ALA A 135 -17.01 4.29 6.83
CA ALA A 135 -18.33 3.76 7.17
C ALA A 135 -18.32 3.00 8.51
N LEU A 136 -19.50 2.84 9.11
CA LEU A 136 -19.71 2.30 10.46
C LEU A 136 -19.03 3.09 11.59
N ASP A 137 -18.39 4.22 11.31
CA ASP A 137 -17.62 4.99 12.29
C ASP A 137 -16.48 4.15 12.91
N VAL A 138 -15.69 3.50 12.05
CA VAL A 138 -14.51 2.69 12.42
C VAL A 138 -13.53 3.44 13.35
N THR A 139 -13.49 4.77 13.24
CA THR A 139 -12.62 5.65 14.03
C THR A 139 -13.19 6.04 15.41
N GLY A 140 -14.50 5.86 15.63
CA GLY A 140 -15.23 6.25 16.85
C GLY A 140 -15.19 5.22 17.98
N GLU A 141 -16.08 5.35 18.97
CA GLU A 141 -15.90 4.71 20.29
C GLU A 141 -16.35 3.23 20.37
N GLY A 142 -17.47 2.83 19.75
CA GLY A 142 -18.02 1.48 19.92
C GLY A 142 -18.88 0.98 18.75
N LEU A 143 -18.72 -0.30 18.40
CA LEU A 143 -19.41 -0.94 17.27
C LEU A 143 -20.23 -2.18 17.65
N THR A 144 -20.02 -2.73 18.84
CA THR A 144 -20.78 -3.88 19.35
C THR A 144 -22.29 -3.61 19.33
N GLY A 145 -23.06 -4.58 18.86
CA GLY A 145 -24.52 -4.48 18.67
C GLY A 145 -24.95 -3.86 17.35
N LYS A 146 -24.07 -3.18 16.60
CA LYS A 146 -24.40 -2.64 15.27
C LYS A 146 -24.42 -3.76 14.22
N THR A 147 -25.19 -3.54 13.16
CA THR A 147 -25.18 -4.42 11.97
C THR A 147 -23.95 -4.11 11.12
N TYR A 148 -23.16 -5.13 10.81
CA TYR A 148 -22.01 -5.02 9.92
C TYR A 148 -22.45 -4.89 8.46
N SER A 149 -21.78 -3.99 7.75
CA SER A 149 -21.75 -3.87 6.30
C SER A 149 -20.29 -3.73 5.86
N ASP A 150 -20.00 -3.99 4.58
CA ASP A 150 -18.65 -3.82 4.05
C ASP A 150 -18.16 -2.39 4.32
N ILE A 151 -17.00 -2.31 4.97
CA ILE A 151 -16.40 -1.04 5.35
C ILE A 151 -15.98 -0.32 4.08
N THR A 152 -16.38 0.95 3.97
CA THR A 152 -15.87 1.85 2.94
C THR A 152 -15.06 2.96 3.58
N ALA A 153 -14.12 3.50 2.80
CA ALA A 153 -13.34 4.67 3.18
C ALA A 153 -13.42 5.69 2.03
N THR A 154 -14.07 6.82 2.28
CA THR A 154 -14.23 7.90 1.30
C THR A 154 -13.25 9.02 1.57
N LEU A 155 -12.46 9.38 0.57
CA LEU A 155 -11.45 10.43 0.65
C LEU A 155 -12.14 11.77 0.90
N LYS A 156 -11.63 12.53 1.87
CA LYS A 156 -12.14 13.86 2.18
C LYS A 156 -11.82 14.82 1.03
N ALA A 157 -12.68 15.81 0.83
CA ALA A 157 -12.51 16.80 -0.23
C ALA A 157 -11.16 17.53 -0.11
N GLY A 158 -10.45 17.69 -1.23
CA GLY A 158 -9.15 18.35 -1.30
C GLY A 158 -7.99 17.58 -0.67
N LYS A 159 -8.20 16.31 -0.28
CA LYS A 159 -7.15 15.45 0.25
C LYS A 159 -6.58 14.53 -0.83
N VAL A 160 -5.44 13.97 -0.50
CA VAL A 160 -4.72 13.00 -1.33
C VAL A 160 -4.81 11.64 -0.65
N ALA A 161 -4.88 10.57 -1.44
CA ALA A 161 -4.95 9.22 -0.89
C ALA A 161 -3.74 8.93 0.00
N GLU A 162 -3.98 8.29 1.13
CA GLU A 162 -2.94 7.72 2.01
C GLU A 162 -3.10 6.20 2.10
N GLU A 163 -2.11 5.53 2.70
CA GLU A 163 -2.18 4.10 2.99
C GLU A 163 -3.28 3.78 4.00
N VAL A 164 -4.02 2.73 3.70
CA VAL A 164 -5.01 2.13 4.59
C VAL A 164 -4.98 0.63 4.38
N PHE A 165 -5.15 -0.12 5.46
CA PHE A 165 -5.02 -1.57 5.46
C PHE A 165 -6.32 -2.20 5.92
N ALA A 166 -6.64 -3.37 5.38
CA ALA A 166 -7.77 -4.16 5.87
C ALA A 166 -7.55 -5.64 5.57
N GLY A 167 -8.19 -6.48 6.38
CA GLY A 167 -8.12 -7.92 6.27
C GLY A 167 -9.26 -8.60 7.00
N ASP A 168 -9.55 -9.83 6.62
CA ASP A 168 -10.57 -10.64 7.27
C ASP A 168 -10.12 -12.09 7.48
N ALA A 169 -10.81 -12.78 8.39
CA ALA A 169 -10.69 -14.21 8.57
C ALA A 169 -12.02 -14.81 9.02
N ALA A 170 -12.32 -16.02 8.55
CA ALA A 170 -13.41 -16.80 9.12
C ALA A 170 -13.03 -17.26 10.55
N LEU A 171 -14.01 -17.27 11.45
CA LEU A 171 -13.83 -17.71 12.84
C LEU A 171 -14.97 -18.67 13.20
N LYS A 172 -14.65 -19.93 13.46
CA LYS A 172 -15.63 -20.97 13.80
C LYS A 172 -15.42 -21.45 15.22
N ILE A 173 -16.45 -21.29 16.05
CA ILE A 173 -16.41 -21.68 17.45
C ILE A 173 -17.24 -22.95 17.65
N GLY A 174 -16.61 -23.98 18.21
CA GLY A 174 -17.26 -25.26 18.56
C GLY A 174 -18.09 -25.19 19.84
N ALA A 175 -18.84 -26.25 20.12
CA ALA A 175 -19.69 -26.34 21.32
C ALA A 175 -18.90 -26.28 22.63
N ASP A 176 -17.63 -26.67 22.62
CA ASP A 176 -16.67 -26.54 23.74
C ASP A 176 -16.03 -25.14 23.83
N LYS A 177 -16.55 -24.19 23.06
CA LYS A 177 -16.06 -22.81 22.88
C LYS A 177 -14.62 -22.74 22.33
N LYS A 178 -14.09 -23.80 21.71
CA LYS A 178 -12.78 -23.75 21.04
C LYS A 178 -12.90 -23.29 19.60
N ILE A 179 -11.85 -22.67 19.08
CA ILE A 179 -11.72 -22.39 17.66
C ILE A 179 -11.52 -23.72 16.92
N THR A 180 -12.31 -23.97 15.88
CA THR A 180 -12.28 -25.22 15.12
C THR A 180 -11.51 -25.10 13.79
N ASN A 181 -11.19 -23.87 13.38
CA ASN A 181 -10.49 -23.54 12.14
C ASN A 181 -9.19 -22.78 12.41
N LEU A 182 -8.37 -23.28 13.33
CA LEU A 182 -7.09 -22.69 13.69
C LEU A 182 -6.22 -22.44 12.46
N THR A 183 -5.51 -21.31 12.45
CA THR A 183 -4.48 -21.07 11.44
C THR A 183 -3.31 -22.01 11.67
N SER A 184 -2.72 -22.55 10.60
CA SER A 184 -1.56 -23.44 10.72
C SER A 184 -0.42 -22.75 11.48
N GLY A 185 0.06 -23.40 12.55
CA GLY A 185 1.08 -22.84 13.45
C GLY A 185 0.53 -22.10 14.67
N GLU A 186 -0.77 -21.81 14.73
CA GLU A 186 -1.43 -21.23 15.90
C GLU A 186 -2.03 -22.33 16.79
N GLU A 187 -1.78 -22.24 18.09
CA GLU A 187 -2.28 -23.24 19.05
C GLU A 187 -3.75 -23.01 19.42
N ASN A 188 -4.14 -21.73 19.56
CA ASN A 188 -5.47 -21.33 20.04
C ASN A 188 -6.10 -20.18 19.22
N GLY A 189 -5.57 -19.89 18.04
CA GLY A 189 -5.95 -18.69 17.29
C GLY A 189 -6.21 -18.86 15.80
N VAL A 190 -6.86 -17.83 15.25
CA VAL A 190 -6.91 -17.54 13.80
C VAL A 190 -6.11 -16.29 13.52
N ALA A 191 -5.40 -16.29 12.39
CA ALA A 191 -4.67 -15.13 11.90
C ALA A 191 -5.53 -14.28 10.96
N VAL A 192 -5.45 -12.96 11.08
CA VAL A 192 -6.01 -11.98 10.15
C VAL A 192 -4.85 -11.22 9.52
N THR A 193 -4.58 -11.47 8.24
CA THR A 193 -3.58 -10.73 7.48
C THR A 193 -4.21 -9.45 6.94
N LEU A 194 -3.66 -8.30 7.31
CA LEU A 194 -4.08 -7.00 6.80
C LEU A 194 -3.29 -6.66 5.53
N HIS A 195 -4.00 -6.40 4.45
CA HIS A 195 -3.44 -6.01 3.16
C HIS A 195 -3.69 -4.53 2.91
N ARG A 196 -2.75 -3.86 2.22
CA ARG A 196 -2.93 -2.49 1.76
C ARG A 196 -4.09 -2.41 0.77
N GLN A 197 -4.94 -1.41 0.94
CA GLN A 197 -6.18 -1.26 0.16
C GLN A 197 -6.05 -0.24 -0.97
N VAL A 198 -4.94 0.49 -1.03
CA VAL A 198 -4.57 1.40 -2.13
C VAL A 198 -3.49 0.76 -2.99
N ALA A 199 -3.34 1.24 -4.22
CA ALA A 199 -2.12 1.09 -5.00
C ALA A 199 -1.17 2.25 -4.68
N GLY A 200 0.04 2.22 -5.22
CA GLY A 200 0.82 3.43 -5.32
C GLY A 200 1.61 3.50 -6.61
N SER A 201 2.07 4.70 -6.89
CA SER A 201 2.76 5.01 -8.12
C SER A 201 3.77 6.11 -7.89
N PHE A 202 4.96 5.94 -8.46
CA PHE A 202 5.91 7.03 -8.58
C PHE A 202 6.53 7.09 -9.97
N GLY A 203 7.12 8.24 -10.26
CA GLY A 203 8.00 8.44 -11.39
C GLY A 203 9.31 9.03 -10.89
N TYR A 204 10.40 8.44 -11.36
CA TYR A 204 11.75 8.84 -11.05
C TYR A 204 12.54 8.95 -12.35
N PHE A 205 12.95 10.15 -12.73
CA PHE A 205 13.37 10.43 -14.11
C PHE A 205 14.70 11.20 -14.15
N GLN A 206 15.49 10.98 -15.20
CA GLN A 206 16.71 11.73 -15.53
C GLN A 206 16.75 12.03 -17.03
N ASN A 207 17.67 12.91 -17.45
CA ASN A 207 17.87 13.27 -18.87
C ASN A 207 16.58 13.74 -19.54
N ILE A 208 15.89 14.69 -18.90
CA ILE A 208 14.57 15.16 -19.34
C ILE A 208 14.76 16.13 -20.50
N PRO A 209 14.04 16.03 -21.62
CA PRO A 209 14.14 17.02 -22.70
C PRO A 209 13.87 18.44 -22.19
N ALA A 210 14.83 19.35 -22.38
CA ALA A 210 14.71 20.73 -21.93
C ALA A 210 13.76 21.56 -22.81
N SER A 211 13.62 21.18 -24.07
CA SER A 211 12.63 21.74 -24.97
C SER A 211 12.20 20.73 -26.03
N VAL A 212 11.00 20.93 -26.58
CA VAL A 212 10.50 20.14 -27.71
C VAL A 212 9.89 21.09 -28.73
N ASN A 213 10.37 21.03 -29.97
CA ASN A 213 9.93 21.93 -31.05
C ASN A 213 10.02 23.43 -30.69
N GLY A 214 11.08 23.83 -29.97
CA GLY A 214 11.31 25.21 -29.57
C GLY A 214 10.49 25.70 -28.37
N LYS A 215 9.66 24.83 -27.76
CA LYS A 215 8.94 25.12 -26.52
C LYS A 215 9.70 24.53 -25.33
N ALA A 216 10.07 25.37 -24.37
CA ALA A 216 10.76 24.95 -23.16
C ALA A 216 9.85 24.08 -22.28
N ALA A 217 10.42 23.03 -21.71
CA ALA A 217 9.76 22.17 -20.76
C ALA A 217 9.65 22.85 -19.39
N ALA A 218 8.47 22.78 -18.77
CA ALA A 218 8.21 23.36 -17.45
C ALA A 218 7.62 22.34 -16.47
N THR A 219 6.83 21.37 -16.95
CA THR A 219 6.17 20.40 -16.07
C THR A 219 6.23 19.00 -16.66
N LEU A 220 6.62 18.04 -15.83
CA LEU A 220 6.49 16.61 -16.12
C LEU A 220 5.38 16.03 -15.25
N ARG A 221 4.36 15.39 -15.84
CA ARG A 221 3.23 14.83 -15.09
C ARG A 221 2.79 13.49 -15.63
N LEU A 222 2.28 12.64 -14.75
CA LEU A 222 1.60 11.40 -15.12
C LEU A 222 0.09 11.62 -15.08
N VAL A 223 -0.59 11.30 -16.18
CA VAL A 223 -2.04 11.39 -16.31
C VAL A 223 -2.63 9.99 -16.43
N VAL A 224 -3.75 9.75 -15.73
CA VAL A 224 -4.48 8.48 -15.71
C VAL A 224 -5.89 8.62 -16.27
N ARG A 225 -6.44 7.52 -16.80
CA ARG A 225 -7.76 7.50 -17.45
C ARG A 225 -8.93 7.65 -16.48
N ASP A 226 -8.81 7.09 -15.29
CA ASP A 226 -9.89 7.07 -14.31
C ASP A 226 -9.39 7.42 -12.92
N LYS A 227 -10.31 7.86 -12.06
CA LYS A 227 -10.03 8.30 -10.69
C LYS A 227 -11.22 8.02 -9.79
N ASN A 228 -10.93 7.38 -8.66
CA ASN A 228 -11.89 7.07 -7.62
C ASN A 228 -11.58 7.85 -6.34
N ASP A 229 -12.59 8.02 -5.49
CA ASP A 229 -12.51 8.69 -4.18
C ASP A 229 -13.05 7.82 -3.04
N LYS A 230 -13.49 6.59 -3.31
CA LYS A 230 -14.03 5.67 -2.31
C LYS A 230 -13.45 4.27 -2.46
N LEU A 231 -12.92 3.74 -1.36
CA LEU A 231 -12.49 2.34 -1.23
C LEU A 231 -13.61 1.49 -0.61
N THR A 232 -13.68 0.22 -1.00
CA THR A 232 -14.50 -0.81 -0.34
C THR A 232 -13.60 -1.95 0.13
N PHE A 233 -13.69 -2.33 1.39
CA PHE A 233 -12.82 -3.35 1.98
C PHE A 233 -13.46 -4.74 1.90
N ASN A 234 -13.22 -5.42 0.79
CA ASN A 234 -13.73 -6.78 0.53
C ASN A 234 -12.75 -7.60 -0.33
N ASN A 235 -13.14 -8.83 -0.68
CA ASN A 235 -12.40 -9.70 -1.62
C ASN A 235 -10.93 -9.92 -1.27
N PHE A 236 -10.56 -9.94 0.01
CA PHE A 236 -9.16 -10.02 0.45
C PHE A 236 -8.44 -11.24 -0.12
N ASN A 237 -7.12 -11.10 -0.25
CA ASN A 237 -6.23 -12.20 -0.60
C ASN A 237 -5.76 -12.90 0.67
N SER A 238 -6.69 -13.41 1.48
CA SER A 238 -6.39 -13.91 2.83
C SER A 238 -5.46 -15.13 2.84
N SER A 239 -5.23 -15.76 1.68
CA SER A 239 -4.23 -16.82 1.48
C SER A 239 -2.82 -16.32 1.19
N PHE A 240 -2.65 -15.05 0.79
CA PHE A 240 -1.35 -14.48 0.52
C PHE A 240 -0.67 -14.06 1.82
N THR A 241 0.45 -14.71 2.12
CA THR A 241 1.24 -14.43 3.32
C THR A 241 2.59 -13.80 2.99
N ALA A 242 3.18 -14.15 1.83
CA ALA A 242 4.38 -13.54 1.29
C ALA A 242 4.54 -13.86 -0.21
N ALA A 243 5.23 -13.00 -0.95
CA ALA A 243 5.55 -13.26 -2.36
C ALA A 243 6.52 -14.46 -2.50
N GLY A 244 6.25 -15.33 -3.48
CA GLY A 244 7.08 -16.51 -3.76
C GLY A 244 6.88 -17.69 -2.80
N ALA A 245 6.04 -17.57 -1.78
CA ALA A 245 5.67 -18.70 -0.93
C ALA A 245 4.81 -19.71 -1.70
N THR A 246 5.10 -21.00 -1.56
CA THR A 246 4.35 -22.09 -2.21
C THR A 246 2.86 -21.98 -1.92
N GLY A 247 2.04 -21.84 -2.95
CA GLY A 247 0.58 -21.70 -2.83
C GLY A 247 0.08 -20.27 -2.62
N SER A 248 0.96 -19.26 -2.54
CA SER A 248 0.55 -17.85 -2.58
C SER A 248 0.20 -17.44 -4.00
N THR A 249 -1.05 -17.06 -4.22
CA THR A 249 -1.55 -16.52 -5.49
C THR A 249 -1.74 -15.02 -5.36
N ILE A 250 -1.18 -14.24 -6.29
CA ILE A 250 -1.41 -12.79 -6.39
C ILE A 250 -2.88 -12.55 -6.75
N LYS A 251 -3.50 -11.50 -6.19
CA LYS A 251 -4.89 -11.15 -6.49
C LYS A 251 -5.02 -9.74 -7.06
N TYR A 252 -5.57 -9.65 -8.25
CA TYR A 252 -5.79 -8.41 -9.00
C TYR A 252 -7.16 -7.85 -8.68
N CYS A 253 -7.28 -7.08 -7.59
CA CYS A 253 -8.55 -6.54 -7.13
C CYS A 253 -8.64 -5.02 -7.29
N VAL A 254 -9.61 -4.55 -8.07
CA VAL A 254 -10.07 -3.15 -8.06
C VAL A 254 -11.14 -3.01 -6.99
N ASN A 255 -10.84 -2.26 -5.94
CA ASN A 255 -11.74 -2.01 -4.82
C ASN A 255 -12.15 -0.53 -4.68
N GLY A 256 -11.79 0.30 -5.67
CA GLY A 256 -12.18 1.69 -5.73
C GLY A 256 -13.45 1.92 -6.53
N SER A 257 -14.14 3.00 -6.19
CA SER A 257 -15.33 3.50 -6.88
C SER A 257 -15.50 4.99 -6.61
N THR A 258 -16.43 5.63 -7.31
CA THR A 258 -16.81 7.01 -6.97
C THR A 258 -17.84 7.01 -5.83
N SER A 259 -17.70 7.97 -4.92
CA SER A 259 -18.55 8.12 -3.74
C SER A 259 -19.99 8.45 -4.12
N THR A 260 -20.17 9.22 -5.20
CA THR A 260 -21.46 9.69 -5.73
C THR A 260 -22.04 8.78 -6.81
N GLY A 261 -21.27 7.81 -7.32
CA GLY A 261 -21.65 7.00 -8.48
C GLY A 261 -21.53 7.73 -9.83
N ALA A 262 -21.04 8.98 -9.85
CA ALA A 262 -20.73 9.74 -11.05
C ALA A 262 -19.21 9.93 -11.21
N PRO A 263 -18.69 10.15 -12.43
CA PRO A 263 -17.29 10.48 -12.65
C PRO A 263 -16.88 11.74 -11.88
N LEU A 264 -15.64 11.77 -11.38
CA LEU A 264 -15.07 12.94 -10.73
C LEU A 264 -14.74 14.04 -11.75
N ALA A 265 -14.56 15.27 -11.26
CA ALA A 265 -14.13 16.38 -12.11
C ALA A 265 -12.71 16.10 -12.65
N THR A 266 -12.55 16.25 -13.97
CA THR A 266 -11.29 15.98 -14.66
C THR A 266 -10.38 17.21 -14.59
N ASP A 267 -9.10 17.01 -14.29
CA ASP A 267 -8.09 18.07 -14.16
C ASP A 267 -6.98 17.96 -15.23
N ALA A 268 -7.08 16.99 -16.14
CA ALA A 268 -6.16 16.82 -17.26
C ALA A 268 -6.86 16.35 -18.54
N LYS A 269 -6.08 16.38 -19.62
CA LYS A 269 -6.41 15.80 -20.92
C LYS A 269 -5.29 14.88 -21.36
N PHE A 270 -5.64 13.78 -22.01
CA PHE A 270 -4.69 12.99 -22.78
C PHE A 270 -4.37 13.68 -24.10
N LYS A 271 -3.31 13.24 -24.78
CA LYS A 271 -2.91 13.80 -26.08
C LYS A 271 -4.01 13.78 -27.13
N ASP A 272 -4.86 12.75 -27.10
CA ASP A 272 -6.03 12.58 -27.98
C ASP A 272 -7.20 13.55 -27.69
N GLY A 273 -7.08 14.43 -26.67
CA GLY A 273 -8.08 15.41 -26.26
C GLY A 273 -9.15 14.88 -25.32
N SER A 274 -9.15 13.58 -25.02
CA SER A 274 -10.08 12.99 -24.07
C SER A 274 -9.69 13.29 -22.62
N ASN A 275 -10.66 13.16 -21.72
CA ASN A 275 -10.51 13.50 -20.32
C ASN A 275 -9.50 12.57 -19.61
N GLY A 276 -8.82 13.11 -18.60
CA GLY A 276 -7.96 12.36 -17.71
C GLY A 276 -7.80 13.07 -16.37
N TYR A 277 -6.99 12.46 -15.50
CA TYR A 277 -6.70 12.98 -14.17
C TYR A 277 -5.20 12.99 -13.90
N VAL A 278 -4.67 14.07 -13.34
CA VAL A 278 -3.28 14.14 -12.88
C VAL A 278 -3.10 13.23 -11.67
N LEU A 279 -2.18 12.27 -11.78
CA LEU A 279 -1.80 11.39 -10.67
C LEU A 279 -0.69 12.02 -9.83
N TYR A 280 0.37 12.50 -10.48
CA TYR A 280 1.40 13.37 -9.89
C TYR A 280 1.90 14.37 -10.92
N SER A 281 2.45 15.49 -10.46
CA SER A 281 3.01 16.56 -11.26
C SER A 281 4.31 17.06 -10.65
N ILE A 282 5.30 17.34 -11.50
CA ILE A 282 6.64 17.77 -11.14
C ILE A 282 6.90 19.10 -11.85
N ASP A 283 7.10 20.18 -11.08
CA ASP A 283 7.55 21.46 -11.62
C ASP A 283 9.06 21.41 -11.84
N LEU A 284 9.49 21.38 -13.10
CA LEU A 284 10.91 21.23 -13.45
C LEU A 284 11.74 22.43 -12.99
N ASN A 285 11.14 23.61 -12.80
CA ASN A 285 11.87 24.80 -12.32
C ASN A 285 12.27 24.70 -10.85
N GLU A 286 11.56 23.89 -10.05
CA GLU A 286 11.96 23.61 -8.66
C GLU A 286 13.23 22.76 -8.58
N TRP A 287 13.50 21.97 -9.63
CA TRP A 287 14.65 21.08 -9.71
C TRP A 287 15.79 21.66 -10.52
N PHE A 288 15.51 22.36 -11.62
CA PHE A 288 16.49 22.93 -12.55
C PHE A 288 16.25 24.44 -12.69
N LYS A 289 16.73 25.23 -11.72
CA LYS A 289 16.36 26.65 -11.57
C LYS A 289 16.66 27.54 -12.77
N ASN A 290 17.61 27.13 -13.61
CA ASN A 290 18.04 27.89 -14.78
C ASN A 290 17.70 27.21 -16.10
N GLY A 291 16.93 26.11 -16.08
CA GLY A 291 16.72 25.25 -17.24
C GLY A 291 18.03 24.69 -17.80
N ASP A 292 18.04 24.35 -19.08
CA ASP A 292 19.22 23.84 -19.81
C ASP A 292 20.25 24.96 -20.01
N THR A 293 21.30 24.93 -19.19
CA THR A 293 22.34 25.97 -19.15
C THR A 293 23.53 25.63 -20.05
N ASN A 294 23.80 24.34 -20.25
CA ASN A 294 24.90 23.87 -21.10
C ASN A 294 24.48 23.79 -22.59
N HIS A 295 23.18 23.96 -22.88
CA HIS A 295 22.54 23.92 -24.20
C HIS A 295 22.67 22.56 -24.91
N ASP A 296 22.68 21.46 -24.14
CA ASP A 296 22.75 20.10 -24.67
C ASP A 296 21.37 19.50 -25.03
N GLY A 297 20.30 20.23 -24.72
CA GLY A 297 18.91 19.86 -25.01
C GLY A 297 18.25 19.00 -23.94
N LEU A 298 18.95 18.68 -22.85
CA LEU A 298 18.48 17.88 -21.72
C LEU A 298 18.56 18.70 -20.42
N LEU A 299 17.81 18.26 -19.42
CA LEU A 299 17.93 18.73 -18.04
C LEU A 299 18.64 17.64 -17.25
N THR A 300 19.82 17.98 -16.74
CA THR A 300 20.77 17.08 -16.09
C THR A 300 21.34 17.70 -14.80
N GLU A 301 22.29 17.03 -14.15
CA GLU A 301 23.00 17.57 -12.99
C GLU A 301 23.81 18.84 -13.30
N GLU A 302 24.17 19.07 -14.57
CA GLU A 302 24.92 20.24 -15.01
C GLU A 302 24.05 21.52 -15.06
N ASP A 303 22.73 21.37 -14.98
CA ASP A 303 21.74 22.44 -15.21
C ASP A 303 21.25 23.13 -13.93
N GLY A 304 22.19 23.30 -13.00
CA GLY A 304 21.90 23.90 -11.70
C GLY A 304 20.90 23.09 -10.89
N TRP A 305 20.96 21.76 -11.01
CA TRP A 305 20.08 20.85 -10.30
C TRP A 305 20.10 21.11 -8.79
N THR A 306 18.91 21.24 -8.20
CA THR A 306 18.72 21.33 -6.77
C THR A 306 17.83 20.21 -6.27
N HIS A 307 18.22 19.63 -5.15
CA HIS A 307 17.38 18.69 -4.44
C HIS A 307 16.17 19.43 -3.86
N ALA A 308 14.98 19.18 -4.41
CA ALA A 308 13.77 19.91 -4.03
C ALA A 308 13.45 19.72 -2.53
N ASP A 309 13.07 20.81 -1.85
CA ASP A 309 12.86 20.83 -0.39
C ASP A 309 11.80 19.81 0.09
N ILE A 310 10.81 19.52 -0.76
CA ILE A 310 9.75 18.54 -0.50
C ILE A 310 10.26 17.09 -0.46
N PHE A 311 11.47 16.84 -0.97
CA PHE A 311 12.15 15.54 -1.00
C PHE A 311 13.41 15.49 -0.13
N LYS A 312 13.71 16.53 0.66
CA LYS A 312 14.94 16.67 1.48
C LYS A 312 15.30 15.51 2.41
N ASN A 313 14.40 14.55 2.60
CA ASN A 313 14.56 13.39 3.48
C ASN A 313 14.67 12.08 2.68
N THR A 314 14.95 12.16 1.39
CA THR A 314 15.27 11.00 0.54
C THR A 314 16.57 11.26 -0.22
N THR A 315 17.34 10.20 -0.46
CA THR A 315 18.48 10.27 -1.37
C THR A 315 17.99 10.10 -2.81
N LEU A 316 18.41 10.99 -3.71
CA LEU A 316 18.10 10.93 -5.14
C LEU A 316 19.40 11.06 -5.95
N VAL A 317 19.45 10.41 -7.11
CA VAL A 317 20.52 10.57 -8.10
C VAL A 317 20.55 12.04 -8.54
N LYS A 318 21.73 12.67 -8.55
CA LYS A 318 21.84 14.06 -9.01
C LYS A 318 21.38 14.18 -10.46
N GLY A 319 20.73 15.29 -10.80
CA GLY A 319 20.15 15.50 -12.13
C GLY A 319 18.81 14.79 -12.36
N SER A 320 18.27 14.10 -11.35
CA SER A 320 16.97 13.42 -11.44
C SER A 320 15.84 14.17 -10.75
N VAL A 321 14.60 13.86 -11.13
CA VAL A 321 13.39 14.38 -10.48
C VAL A 321 12.49 13.25 -10.03
N PHE A 322 11.67 13.51 -9.00
CA PHE A 322 10.80 12.51 -8.41
C PHE A 322 9.38 13.04 -8.21
N GLY A 323 8.38 12.21 -8.48
CA GLY A 323 6.97 12.48 -8.22
C GLY A 323 6.24 11.20 -7.84
N SER A 324 5.28 11.28 -6.92
CA SER A 324 4.64 10.08 -6.37
C SER A 324 3.26 10.34 -5.81
N ASN A 325 2.42 9.31 -5.78
CA ASN A 325 1.15 9.35 -5.09
C ASN A 325 0.62 7.94 -4.74
N PHE A 326 -0.18 7.83 -3.67
CA PHE A 326 -1.04 6.66 -3.51
C PHE A 326 -2.27 6.80 -4.41
N VAL A 327 -2.81 5.66 -4.84
CA VAL A 327 -3.91 5.62 -5.81
C VAL A 327 -5.04 4.78 -5.26
N ILE A 328 -6.25 5.33 -5.24
CA ILE A 328 -7.47 4.53 -5.05
C ILE A 328 -7.66 3.72 -6.34
N PRO A 329 -7.64 2.37 -6.26
CA PRO A 329 -7.69 1.50 -7.43
C PRO A 329 -8.84 1.82 -8.39
N PHE A 330 -8.62 1.65 -9.69
CA PHE A 330 -9.61 1.92 -10.71
C PHE A 330 -9.50 0.92 -11.87
N ALA A 331 -10.63 0.69 -12.54
CA ALA A 331 -10.71 -0.25 -13.65
C ALA A 331 -10.16 0.37 -14.93
N LEU A 332 -9.68 -0.47 -15.84
CA LEU A 332 -9.27 -0.03 -17.17
C LEU A 332 -10.45 0.59 -17.95
N THR A 333 -10.12 1.42 -18.94
CA THR A 333 -11.08 1.85 -19.96
C THR A 333 -10.77 1.10 -21.24
N HIS A 334 -11.74 0.34 -21.75
CA HIS A 334 -11.58 -0.46 -22.96
C HIS A 334 -11.01 0.35 -24.13
N GLU A 335 -10.08 -0.26 -24.87
CA GLU A 335 -9.45 0.30 -26.07
C GLU A 335 -8.65 1.60 -25.86
N LYS A 336 -8.42 2.03 -24.61
CA LYS A 336 -7.72 3.27 -24.28
C LYS A 336 -6.58 3.03 -23.30
N SER A 337 -5.38 3.50 -23.65
CA SER A 337 -4.21 3.39 -22.77
C SER A 337 -4.50 3.97 -21.39
N THR A 338 -4.14 3.24 -20.34
CA THR A 338 -4.47 3.54 -18.93
C THR A 338 -3.77 4.80 -18.43
N MET A 339 -2.52 5.02 -18.84
CA MET A 339 -1.69 6.14 -18.37
C MET A 339 -0.87 6.76 -19.51
N GLU A 340 -0.57 8.06 -19.37
CA GLU A 340 0.28 8.82 -20.28
C GLU A 340 1.20 9.73 -19.46
N LEU A 341 2.52 9.61 -19.68
CA LEU A 341 3.48 10.57 -19.17
C LEU A 341 3.51 11.76 -20.12
N GLN A 342 3.47 12.97 -19.58
CA GLN A 342 3.36 14.20 -20.37
C GLN A 342 4.41 15.21 -19.95
N LEU A 343 5.09 15.77 -20.94
CA LEU A 343 5.92 16.96 -20.79
C LEU A 343 5.14 18.17 -21.30
N LEU A 344 5.04 19.20 -20.48
CA LEU A 344 4.30 20.43 -20.75
C LEU A 344 5.23 21.63 -20.76
N ASP A 345 4.86 22.64 -21.56
CA ASP A 345 5.46 23.97 -21.48
C ASP A 345 4.82 24.82 -20.37
N ALA A 346 5.35 26.04 -20.16
CA ALA A 346 4.87 26.96 -19.13
C ALA A 346 3.42 27.46 -19.35
N ALA A 347 2.88 27.33 -20.57
CA ALA A 347 1.48 27.66 -20.86
C ALA A 347 0.53 26.50 -20.55
N GLY A 348 1.08 25.32 -20.22
CA GLY A 348 0.32 24.10 -19.98
C GLY A 348 0.04 23.28 -21.24
N ASP A 349 0.66 23.62 -22.38
CA ASP A 349 0.51 22.84 -23.61
C ASP A 349 1.33 21.56 -23.52
N ILE A 350 0.76 20.43 -23.95
CA ILE A 350 1.45 19.14 -24.02
C ILE A 350 2.43 19.15 -25.21
N ILE A 351 3.72 19.21 -24.92
CA ILE A 351 4.80 19.29 -25.92
C ILE A 351 5.40 17.92 -26.26
N LYS A 352 5.33 16.94 -25.36
CA LYS A 352 5.72 15.55 -25.61
C LYS A 352 4.91 14.60 -24.73
N THR A 353 4.67 13.40 -25.22
CA THR A 353 3.96 12.33 -24.50
C THR A 353 4.65 11.01 -24.68
N TRP A 354 4.48 10.13 -23.70
CA TRP A 354 4.86 8.73 -23.77
C TRP A 354 3.68 7.87 -23.32
N THR A 355 3.38 6.83 -24.09
CA THR A 355 2.42 5.82 -23.65
C THR A 355 3.06 4.98 -22.57
N VAL A 356 2.36 4.79 -21.45
CA VAL A 356 2.85 4.02 -20.31
C VAL A 356 2.23 2.63 -20.33
N SER A 357 3.05 1.59 -20.23
CA SER A 357 2.62 0.18 -20.24
C SER A 357 3.20 -0.59 -19.06
N ILE A 358 2.51 -1.62 -18.57
CA ILE A 358 3.13 -2.63 -17.69
C ILE A 358 3.92 -3.65 -18.54
N PRO A 359 4.88 -4.39 -17.96
CA PRO A 359 5.59 -5.44 -18.68
C PRO A 359 4.62 -6.48 -19.25
N SER A 360 4.87 -6.98 -20.46
CA SER A 360 3.99 -7.97 -21.10
C SER A 360 3.78 -9.24 -20.26
N ALA A 361 4.77 -9.60 -19.43
CA ALA A 361 4.69 -10.75 -18.51
C ALA A 361 3.79 -10.50 -17.29
N ASP A 362 3.53 -9.24 -16.95
CA ASP A 362 2.73 -8.83 -15.81
C ASP A 362 1.24 -8.66 -16.17
N VAL A 363 0.89 -8.71 -17.46
CA VAL A 363 -0.49 -8.53 -17.91
C VAL A 363 -1.35 -9.66 -17.36
N ASN A 364 -2.29 -9.32 -16.48
CA ASN A 364 -3.15 -10.32 -15.87
C ASN A 364 -4.25 -10.73 -16.86
N ARG A 365 -4.37 -12.03 -17.13
CA ARG A 365 -5.43 -12.59 -18.00
C ARG A 365 -6.48 -13.38 -17.23
N ASP A 366 -6.31 -13.53 -15.92
CA ASP A 366 -7.26 -14.21 -15.06
C ASP A 366 -8.33 -13.23 -14.54
N ALA A 367 -9.59 -13.50 -14.86
CA ALA A 367 -10.76 -12.76 -14.37
C ALA A 367 -11.58 -13.57 -13.34
N THR A 368 -11.05 -14.69 -12.83
CA THR A 368 -11.75 -15.58 -11.90
C THR A 368 -11.47 -15.21 -10.45
N ASN A 369 -12.28 -15.73 -9.52
CA ASN A 369 -12.06 -15.58 -8.06
C ASN A 369 -11.92 -14.13 -7.55
N GLY A 370 -12.56 -13.18 -8.23
CA GLY A 370 -12.52 -11.76 -7.90
C GLY A 370 -11.29 -11.02 -8.44
N ASN A 371 -10.52 -11.65 -9.35
CA ASN A 371 -9.52 -10.98 -10.17
C ASN A 371 -10.19 -10.17 -11.29
N VAL A 372 -9.54 -9.08 -11.70
CA VAL A 372 -9.84 -8.36 -12.94
C VAL A 372 -8.78 -8.64 -13.98
N ALA A 373 -9.20 -8.91 -15.22
CA ALA A 373 -8.27 -9.10 -16.33
C ALA A 373 -7.94 -7.77 -17.02
N ASP A 374 -6.70 -7.66 -17.47
CA ASP A 374 -6.20 -6.58 -18.31
C ASP A 374 -6.45 -6.90 -19.79
N GLU A 375 -6.55 -5.87 -20.63
CA GLU A 375 -6.68 -6.06 -22.07
C GLU A 375 -5.32 -6.20 -22.75
N SER A 376 -4.35 -5.37 -22.35
CA SER A 376 -3.02 -5.32 -22.94
C SER A 376 -2.01 -4.72 -21.97
N ALA A 377 -0.75 -4.68 -22.37
CA ALA A 377 0.32 -4.02 -21.61
C ALA A 377 0.03 -2.52 -21.38
N SER A 378 -0.61 -1.83 -22.33
CA SER A 378 -0.96 -0.40 -22.19
C SER A 378 -2.37 -0.16 -21.66
N ILE A 379 -3.21 -1.20 -21.60
CA ILE A 379 -4.61 -1.13 -21.16
C ILE A 379 -4.82 -2.15 -20.04
N PHE A 380 -4.56 -1.68 -18.81
CA PHE A 380 -4.52 -2.48 -17.60
C PHE A 380 -5.29 -1.81 -16.46
N ASN A 381 -5.70 -2.60 -15.48
CA ASN A 381 -6.34 -2.13 -14.26
C ASN A 381 -5.29 -1.67 -13.25
N VAL A 382 -5.60 -0.62 -12.49
CA VAL A 382 -4.81 -0.25 -11.31
C VAL A 382 -5.44 -0.92 -10.11
N VAL A 383 -4.78 -1.95 -9.56
CA VAL A 383 -5.31 -2.79 -8.48
C VAL A 383 -4.66 -2.46 -7.13
N ARG A 384 -5.35 -2.74 -6.02
CA ARG A 384 -4.80 -2.49 -4.68
C ARG A 384 -3.56 -3.32 -4.41
N ASN A 385 -2.74 -2.88 -3.46
CA ASN A 385 -1.56 -3.60 -2.98
C ASN A 385 -0.53 -3.89 -4.10
N HIS A 386 -0.54 -3.11 -5.19
CA HIS A 386 0.34 -3.22 -6.35
C HIS A 386 1.01 -1.89 -6.68
N MET A 387 2.22 -1.96 -7.27
CA MET A 387 3.10 -0.80 -7.48
C MET A 387 3.22 -0.51 -8.94
N TYR A 388 3.16 0.77 -9.31
CA TYR A 388 3.21 1.21 -10.70
C TYR A 388 4.24 2.32 -10.85
N ASN A 389 5.48 1.96 -11.22
CA ASN A 389 6.60 2.89 -11.21
C ASN A 389 7.23 3.14 -12.57
N LEU A 390 7.64 4.37 -12.83
CA LEU A 390 8.62 4.71 -13.86
C LEU A 390 9.96 4.97 -13.17
N GLY A 391 11.02 4.28 -13.62
CA GLY A 391 12.29 4.22 -12.90
C GLY A 391 12.28 3.28 -11.69
N VAL A 392 13.46 3.05 -11.11
CA VAL A 392 13.67 2.13 -9.98
C VAL A 392 14.20 2.91 -8.78
N LYS A 393 13.50 2.79 -7.65
CA LYS A 393 13.92 3.34 -6.36
C LYS A 393 13.52 2.37 -5.25
N PRO A 394 14.41 1.43 -4.85
CA PRO A 394 14.03 0.34 -3.95
C PRO A 394 13.97 0.74 -2.48
N SER A 395 14.59 1.85 -2.09
CA SER A 395 14.56 2.34 -0.70
C SER A 395 14.48 3.87 -0.64
N ASN A 396 13.98 4.40 0.48
CA ASN A 396 13.91 5.85 0.67
C ASN A 396 15.30 6.51 0.80
N GLY A 397 16.33 5.77 1.20
CA GLY A 397 17.67 6.28 1.50
C GLY A 397 17.72 7.09 2.82
N GLY A 398 18.48 6.60 3.80
CA GLY A 398 18.65 7.20 5.15
C GLY A 398 19.78 6.50 5.95
N LYS A 399 20.29 7.09 7.04
CA LYS A 399 21.21 6.40 7.98
C LYS A 399 20.52 5.32 8.82
N THR A 400 19.22 5.53 9.07
CA THR A 400 18.33 4.67 9.83
C THR A 400 16.98 4.69 9.15
N ASP A 401 16.26 3.58 9.16
CA ASP A 401 14.88 3.57 8.69
C ASP A 401 14.03 4.50 9.56
N PRO A 402 13.06 5.23 8.98
CA PRO A 402 12.17 6.09 9.76
C PRO A 402 11.45 5.26 10.81
N ASP A 403 11.36 5.72 12.06
CA ASP A 403 10.65 5.03 13.14
C ASP A 403 9.66 5.94 13.88
N PRO A 404 8.75 5.40 14.73
CA PRO A 404 7.76 6.23 15.45
C PRO A 404 8.36 7.37 16.29
N SER A 405 9.60 7.21 16.77
CA SER A 405 10.34 8.17 17.60
C SER A 405 11.23 9.12 16.78
N ASN A 406 11.65 8.73 15.58
CA ASN A 406 12.35 9.58 14.61
C ASN A 406 11.72 9.45 13.21
N PRO A 407 10.63 10.19 12.93
CA PRO A 407 9.82 10.01 11.73
C PRO A 407 10.45 10.59 10.46
N ASN A 408 11.53 11.36 10.61
CA ASN A 408 12.18 12.08 9.52
C ASN A 408 13.71 12.08 9.69
N PRO A 409 14.37 10.91 9.58
CA PRO A 409 15.81 10.83 9.73
C PRO A 409 16.52 11.62 8.62
N ASP A 410 17.69 12.17 8.93
CA ASP A 410 18.53 12.82 7.93
C ASP A 410 18.82 11.85 6.76
N PRO A 411 18.82 12.32 5.50
CA PRO A 411 19.10 11.49 4.35
C PRO A 411 20.49 10.84 4.46
N LYS A 412 20.66 9.66 3.85
CA LYS A 412 21.98 9.02 3.73
C LYS A 412 22.87 9.96 2.89
N PRO A 413 24.18 10.04 3.17
CA PRO A 413 25.13 10.56 2.18
C PRO A 413 24.91 9.84 0.83
N ASP A 414 25.25 10.52 -0.27
CA ASP A 414 25.30 9.93 -1.61
C ASP A 414 25.90 8.51 -1.54
N PRO A 415 25.41 7.54 -2.36
CA PRO A 415 25.88 6.17 -2.32
C PRO A 415 27.41 6.11 -2.29
N ASP A 416 27.93 5.15 -1.51
CA ASP A 416 29.35 4.82 -1.51
C ASP A 416 29.81 4.63 -2.96
N PRO A 417 30.74 5.43 -3.50
CA PRO A 417 31.12 5.38 -4.91
C PRO A 417 31.68 4.02 -5.34
N ASP A 418 32.08 3.17 -4.38
CA ASP A 418 32.55 1.80 -4.61
C ASP A 418 31.42 0.75 -4.60
N LYS A 419 30.16 1.14 -4.35
CA LYS A 419 28.98 0.27 -4.40
C LYS A 419 28.03 0.68 -5.53
N PRO A 420 27.48 -0.27 -6.31
CA PRO A 420 26.48 0.06 -7.32
C PRO A 420 25.29 0.78 -6.67
N ASP A 421 24.87 1.91 -7.25
CA ASP A 421 23.66 2.59 -6.82
C ASP A 421 22.44 1.70 -7.15
N PRO A 422 21.62 1.32 -6.16
CA PRO A 422 20.40 0.57 -6.41
C PRO A 422 19.29 1.42 -7.09
N ASP A 423 19.39 2.76 -7.02
CA ASP A 423 18.47 3.68 -7.70
C ASP A 423 18.80 3.75 -9.20
N LYS A 424 17.76 3.68 -10.05
CA LYS A 424 17.88 3.79 -11.51
C LYS A 424 16.73 4.65 -12.06
N PRO A 425 16.88 5.99 -12.08
CA PRO A 425 15.89 6.85 -12.72
C PRO A 425 15.71 6.50 -14.20
N GLU A 426 14.49 6.63 -14.68
CA GLU A 426 14.09 6.46 -16.07
C GLU A 426 14.76 7.52 -16.94
N ASP A 427 15.51 7.09 -17.96
CA ASP A 427 16.17 7.98 -18.92
C ASP A 427 15.18 8.39 -20.02
N LEU A 428 14.73 9.66 -20.01
CA LEU A 428 13.77 10.19 -20.96
C LEU A 428 14.37 10.62 -22.32
N SER A 429 15.68 10.43 -22.51
CA SER A 429 16.37 10.69 -23.77
C SER A 429 16.36 9.51 -24.76
N LYS A 430 16.11 8.28 -24.29
CA LYS A 430 16.41 7.04 -25.06
C LYS A 430 15.33 5.95 -25.10
N SER A 431 14.17 6.14 -24.48
CA SER A 431 13.29 5.06 -24.02
C SER A 431 13.05 3.92 -25.04
N GLN A 432 13.57 2.72 -24.75
CA GLN A 432 12.93 1.42 -24.99
C GLN A 432 13.38 0.42 -23.90
N ASN A 433 12.46 0.10 -22.99
CA ASN A 433 12.41 -0.98 -21.98
C ASN A 433 13.38 -0.94 -20.78
N LEU A 434 12.84 -1.14 -19.57
CA LEU A 434 13.62 -1.34 -18.34
C LEU A 434 13.08 -2.49 -17.46
N ILE A 435 14.01 -3.18 -16.80
CA ILE A 435 13.85 -4.46 -16.08
C ILE A 435 13.57 -4.25 -14.59
N LEU A 436 12.54 -4.91 -14.07
CA LEU A 436 12.20 -4.96 -12.64
C LEU A 436 12.61 -6.27 -11.97
N LYS A 437 13.23 -6.17 -10.78
CA LYS A 437 12.99 -6.94 -9.52
C LYS A 437 13.49 -6.07 -8.35
N VAL A 438 12.92 -6.03 -7.14
CA VAL A 438 12.72 -7.09 -6.13
C VAL A 438 11.64 -6.64 -5.10
N ASN A 439 10.98 -7.58 -4.41
CA ASN A 439 9.92 -7.34 -3.41
C ASN A 439 10.52 -7.07 -2.01
N ASP A 440 9.82 -7.03 -0.86
CA ASP A 440 8.77 -7.93 -0.34
C ASP A 440 7.77 -7.22 0.62
N ASN A 441 6.99 -6.27 0.09
CA ASN A 441 5.52 -6.38 0.20
C ASN A 441 4.77 -5.21 -0.41
N TRP A 442 4.65 -5.26 -1.74
CA TRP A 442 3.38 -5.20 -2.49
C TRP A 442 3.18 -6.58 -3.18
N GLU A 443 1.93 -6.99 -3.44
CA GLU A 443 1.60 -8.30 -4.04
C GLU A 443 2.28 -8.50 -5.40
N ALA A 444 2.39 -7.40 -6.17
CA ALA A 444 3.32 -7.25 -7.27
C ALA A 444 3.87 -5.82 -7.33
N ILE A 445 5.06 -5.69 -7.92
CA ILE A 445 5.60 -4.41 -8.34
C ILE A 445 5.59 -4.46 -9.86
N HIS A 446 5.11 -3.40 -10.51
CA HIS A 446 5.12 -3.22 -11.95
C HIS A 446 6.07 -2.06 -12.27
N GLN A 447 7.11 -2.36 -13.03
CA GLN A 447 7.93 -1.33 -13.64
C GLN A 447 7.34 -1.02 -14.99
N MET A 448 6.76 0.16 -15.08
CA MET A 448 6.13 0.61 -16.29
C MET A 448 7.19 0.93 -17.35
N GLU A 449 6.86 0.65 -18.59
CA GLU A 449 7.66 0.90 -19.77
C GLU A 449 7.07 2.09 -20.54
N LEU A 450 7.95 2.92 -21.11
CA LEU A 450 7.57 4.00 -22.00
C LEU A 450 7.66 3.55 -23.46
N GLY A 451 6.58 3.73 -24.20
CA GLY A 451 6.52 3.57 -25.66
C GLY A 451 6.29 4.92 -26.36
N ASP A 452 6.85 5.03 -27.56
CA ASP A 452 6.63 6.14 -28.49
C ASP A 452 5.26 6.07 -29.19
#